data_AF-A0A2W4VBS4-F1
#
_entry.id   AF-A0A2W4VBS4-F1
#
_cell.length_a   1.000
_cell.length_b   1.000
_cell.length_c   1.000
_cell.angle_alpha   90.00
_cell.angle_beta   90.00
_cell.angle_gamma   90.00
#
_symmetry.space_group_name_H-M   'P 1'
#
loop_
_entity.id
_entity.type
_entity.pdbx_description
1 polymer ?
#
loop_
_entity_poly.entity_id
_entity_poly.type
_entity_poly.pdbx_seq_one_letter_code
_entity_poly.pdbx_strand_id
1 'polypeptide(L)'
;MIVPSATRLSWRAAFDTPTNSQIEQERWVLAMCLGRRGGRFAEIGAFDGVLHSNTYRLETDHGWSGVLVEPNPILFAKLASSRRAICLERAVHREGGQFLSFVASQEIGTLAEYAEADGYAGHRRQAIRENGLITVETITFDDMDSAEGRAGTGFDYVSLDTEGSELDILRTIDLSRQAIALLTIEHNFVEPRRETMRVLLAEGGYQRLNVGFDDWYWHEGHLRERNGGALPEIAAINAHVKSIYQD
;
A
#
# COMPACT_ATOMS: atom_id res chain seq x y z
N MET A 1 29.81 -19.03 -9.02
CA MET A 1 29.07 -18.69 -10.26
C MET A 1 28.61 -17.26 -10.13
N ILE A 2 29.11 -16.37 -10.97
CA ILE A 2 28.61 -14.98 -11.04
C ILE A 2 27.27 -15.06 -11.76
N VAL A 3 26.19 -14.85 -11.04
CA VAL A 3 24.86 -14.68 -11.64
C VAL A 3 24.96 -13.44 -12.55
N PRO A 4 24.61 -13.53 -13.85
CA PRO A 4 24.62 -12.35 -14.72
C PRO A 4 23.80 -11.25 -14.06
N SER A 5 24.35 -10.03 -13.95
CA SER A 5 23.58 -8.85 -13.54
C SER A 5 22.35 -8.78 -14.44
N ALA A 6 21.17 -9.07 -13.89
CA ALA A 6 19.92 -8.84 -14.60
C ALA A 6 19.95 -7.39 -15.09
N THR A 7 19.73 -7.18 -16.39
CA THR A 7 19.69 -5.86 -16.98
C THR A 7 18.62 -5.04 -16.27
N ARG A 8 19.02 -3.95 -15.62
CA ARG A 8 18.11 -3.04 -14.94
C ARG A 8 17.14 -2.45 -15.96
N LEU A 9 15.87 -2.34 -15.57
CA LEU A 9 14.87 -1.66 -16.38
C LEU A 9 15.08 -0.15 -16.26
N SER A 10 15.02 0.57 -17.38
CA SER A 10 15.00 2.03 -17.33
C SER A 10 13.66 2.50 -16.74
N TRP A 11 13.65 3.65 -16.06
CA TRP A 11 12.40 4.14 -15.49
C TRP A 11 11.33 4.41 -16.57
N ARG A 12 11.73 4.86 -17.77
CA ARG A 12 10.81 5.05 -18.90
C ARG A 12 10.13 3.74 -19.30
N ALA A 13 10.93 2.68 -19.43
CA ALA A 13 10.39 1.35 -19.74
C ALA A 13 9.51 0.79 -18.62
N ALA A 14 9.73 1.20 -17.36
CA ALA A 14 8.83 0.86 -16.26
C ALA A 14 7.45 1.52 -16.42
N PHE A 15 7.37 2.78 -16.88
CA PHE A 15 6.08 3.43 -17.17
C PHE A 15 5.40 2.92 -18.45
N ASP A 16 6.09 2.16 -19.28
CA ASP A 16 5.50 1.46 -20.44
C ASP A 16 4.88 0.09 -20.09
N THR A 17 5.11 -0.45 -18.87
CA THR A 17 4.56 -1.77 -18.48
C THR A 17 3.05 -1.70 -18.24
N PRO A 18 2.31 -2.81 -18.31
CA PRO A 18 0.92 -2.84 -17.82
C PRO A 18 0.84 -2.47 -16.33
N THR A 19 -0.29 -1.88 -15.92
CA THR A 19 -0.59 -1.53 -14.53
C THR A 19 -2.06 -1.80 -14.23
N ASN A 20 -2.35 -2.21 -13.00
CA ASN A 20 -3.70 -2.32 -12.46
C ASN A 20 -4.03 -1.16 -11.51
N SER A 21 -3.01 -0.51 -10.95
CA SER A 21 -3.13 0.70 -10.13
C SER A 21 -3.97 1.81 -10.77
N GLN A 22 -4.72 2.54 -9.94
CA GLN A 22 -5.50 3.72 -10.34
C GLN A 22 -4.63 4.87 -10.79
N ILE A 23 -3.53 5.11 -10.07
CA ILE A 23 -2.68 6.29 -10.25
C ILE A 23 -1.21 5.89 -10.39
N GLU A 24 -0.90 4.91 -11.24
CA GLU A 24 0.49 4.57 -11.64
C GLU A 24 1.40 4.01 -10.53
N GLN A 25 0.85 3.64 -9.35
CA GLN A 25 1.66 3.18 -8.21
C GLN A 25 2.59 2.02 -8.57
N GLU A 26 2.09 0.98 -9.26
CA GLU A 26 2.92 -0.17 -9.66
C GLU A 26 4.12 0.20 -10.55
N ARG A 27 3.90 1.09 -11.52
CA ARG A 27 4.95 1.56 -12.45
C ARG A 27 5.95 2.43 -11.72
N TRP A 28 5.50 3.27 -10.80
CA TRP A 28 6.38 4.03 -9.92
C TRP A 28 7.24 3.12 -9.05
N VAL A 29 6.65 2.10 -8.41
CA VAL A 29 7.39 1.10 -7.62
C VAL A 29 8.43 0.39 -8.49
N LEU A 30 8.05 -0.04 -9.69
CA LEU A 30 8.95 -0.73 -10.62
C LEU A 30 10.10 0.18 -11.07
N ALA A 31 9.82 1.44 -11.38
CA ALA A 31 10.82 2.45 -11.73
C ALA A 31 11.79 2.71 -10.58
N MET A 32 11.27 2.87 -9.36
CA MET A 32 12.04 3.11 -8.15
C MET A 32 12.93 1.90 -7.80
N CYS A 33 12.45 0.69 -8.08
CA CYS A 33 13.16 -0.56 -7.87
C CYS A 33 14.05 -0.99 -9.05
N LEU A 34 14.27 -0.14 -10.06
CA LEU A 34 15.12 -0.45 -11.22
C LEU A 34 14.69 -1.72 -11.99
N GLY A 35 13.39 -2.01 -12.00
CA GLY A 35 12.83 -3.21 -12.62
C GLY A 35 13.04 -4.51 -11.83
N ARG A 36 13.47 -4.42 -10.57
CA ARG A 36 13.79 -5.59 -9.75
C ARG A 36 12.60 -6.55 -9.64
N ARG A 37 12.91 -7.83 -9.74
CA ARG A 37 11.97 -8.95 -9.58
C ARG A 37 12.13 -9.58 -8.20
N GLY A 38 11.09 -10.28 -7.73
CA GLY A 38 11.14 -10.99 -6.45
C GLY A 38 11.19 -10.08 -5.22
N GLY A 39 10.60 -8.89 -5.29
CA GLY A 39 10.43 -8.03 -4.13
C GLY A 39 9.34 -8.53 -3.18
N ARG A 40 9.27 -7.90 -2.01
CA ARG A 40 8.26 -8.15 -0.97
C ARG A 40 7.32 -6.97 -0.83
N PHE A 41 6.01 -7.22 -0.86
CA PHE A 41 5.00 -6.18 -0.65
C PHE A 41 4.06 -6.46 0.53
N ALA A 42 3.41 -5.41 1.02
CA ALA A 42 2.12 -5.50 1.72
C ALA A 42 1.10 -4.60 1.02
N GLU A 43 -0.13 -5.08 0.87
CA GLU A 43 -1.27 -4.29 0.37
C GLU A 43 -2.40 -4.36 1.39
N ILE A 44 -2.64 -3.22 2.05
CA ILE A 44 -3.63 -3.07 3.12
C ILE A 44 -4.80 -2.31 2.52
N GLY A 45 -5.98 -2.95 2.46
CA GLY A 45 -7.11 -2.49 1.64
C GLY A 45 -7.10 -3.09 0.24
N ALA A 46 -6.85 -4.40 0.14
CA ALA A 46 -6.62 -5.06 -1.14
C ALA A 46 -7.88 -5.27 -2.01
N PHE A 47 -9.06 -4.89 -1.53
CA PHE A 47 -10.33 -4.98 -2.25
C PHE A 47 -10.57 -6.39 -2.83
N ASP A 48 -10.79 -6.52 -4.15
CA ASP A 48 -11.00 -7.80 -4.83
C ASP A 48 -9.70 -8.47 -5.33
N GLY A 49 -8.56 -7.84 -5.05
CA GLY A 49 -7.22 -8.28 -5.43
C GLY A 49 -6.79 -7.95 -6.85
N VAL A 50 -7.66 -7.42 -7.71
CA VAL A 50 -7.34 -7.22 -9.13
C VAL A 50 -7.67 -5.81 -9.58
N LEU A 51 -8.91 -5.36 -9.39
CA LEU A 51 -9.31 -4.02 -9.75
C LEU A 51 -8.54 -3.04 -8.87
N HIS A 52 -7.85 -2.09 -9.50
CA HIS A 52 -7.13 -1.02 -8.81
C HIS A 52 -5.99 -1.46 -7.87
N SER A 53 -5.65 -2.75 -7.85
CA SER A 53 -4.58 -3.27 -7.00
C SER A 53 -3.23 -2.64 -7.36
N ASN A 54 -2.50 -2.30 -6.30
CA ASN A 54 -1.16 -1.73 -6.38
C ASN A 54 -0.04 -2.76 -6.36
N THR A 55 -0.38 -4.06 -6.34
CA THR A 55 0.61 -5.15 -6.32
C THR A 55 0.33 -6.28 -7.31
N TYR A 56 -0.72 -6.16 -8.12
CA TYR A 56 -1.13 -7.20 -9.05
C TYR A 56 -0.05 -7.59 -10.05
N ARG A 57 0.42 -6.63 -10.84
CA ARG A 57 1.50 -6.76 -11.82
C ARG A 57 2.85 -6.99 -11.17
N LEU A 58 3.09 -6.43 -9.99
CA LEU A 58 4.31 -6.75 -9.22
C LEU A 58 4.38 -8.26 -8.94
N GLU A 59 3.28 -8.86 -8.52
CA GLU A 59 3.19 -10.31 -8.28
C GLU A 59 3.22 -11.12 -9.59
N THR A 60 2.32 -10.83 -10.54
CA THR A 60 2.15 -11.69 -11.73
C THR A 60 3.30 -11.57 -12.71
N ASP A 61 3.76 -10.34 -12.95
CA ASP A 61 4.65 -10.01 -14.08
C ASP A 61 6.09 -9.80 -13.59
N HIS A 62 6.30 -9.53 -12.30
CA HIS A 62 7.63 -9.34 -11.68
C HIS A 62 7.96 -10.36 -10.60
N GLY A 63 7.05 -11.31 -10.30
CA GLY A 63 7.29 -12.41 -9.37
C GLY A 63 7.52 -11.95 -7.93
N TRP A 64 6.99 -10.79 -7.56
CA TRP A 64 6.98 -10.34 -6.17
C TRP A 64 6.03 -11.23 -5.35
N SER A 65 6.20 -11.19 -4.03
CA SER A 65 5.40 -11.95 -3.06
C SER A 65 5.10 -11.06 -1.86
N GLY A 66 4.11 -11.41 -1.05
CA GLY A 66 3.74 -10.57 0.06
C GLY A 66 2.47 -10.99 0.75
N VAL A 67 1.89 -10.01 1.45
CA VAL A 67 0.65 -10.15 2.20
C VAL A 67 -0.37 -9.12 1.72
N LEU A 68 -1.62 -9.56 1.55
CA LEU A 68 -2.77 -8.72 1.22
C LEU A 68 -3.81 -8.83 2.33
N VAL A 69 -4.42 -7.72 2.69
CA VAL A 69 -5.41 -7.68 3.78
C VAL A 69 -6.69 -7.00 3.30
N GLU A 70 -7.82 -7.68 3.48
CA GLU A 70 -9.15 -7.18 3.14
C GLU A 70 -10.16 -7.66 4.20
N PRO A 71 -10.82 -6.77 4.94
CA PRO A 71 -11.75 -7.15 6.01
C PRO A 71 -13.15 -7.56 5.53
N ASN A 72 -13.59 -7.18 4.33
CA ASN A 72 -14.91 -7.53 3.82
C ASN A 72 -14.92 -8.97 3.28
N PRO A 73 -15.70 -9.90 3.85
CA PRO A 73 -15.67 -11.32 3.48
C PRO A 73 -16.03 -11.59 2.01
N ILE A 74 -16.88 -10.74 1.40
CA ILE A 74 -17.28 -10.90 -0.01
C ILE A 74 -16.12 -10.51 -0.94
N LEU A 75 -15.40 -9.45 -0.60
CA LEU A 75 -14.26 -8.98 -1.38
C LEU A 75 -13.05 -9.88 -1.13
N PHE A 76 -12.82 -10.26 0.13
CA PHE A 76 -11.80 -11.22 0.52
C PHE A 76 -11.92 -12.55 -0.24
N ALA A 77 -13.13 -13.09 -0.41
CA ALA A 77 -13.33 -14.31 -1.19
C ALA A 77 -12.84 -14.16 -2.65
N LYS A 78 -13.03 -12.98 -3.26
CA LYS A 78 -12.52 -12.69 -4.61
C LYS A 78 -10.99 -12.56 -4.58
N LEU A 79 -10.46 -11.77 -3.64
CA LEU A 79 -9.03 -11.58 -3.40
C LEU A 79 -8.30 -12.92 -3.26
N ALA A 80 -8.76 -13.78 -2.35
CA ALA A 80 -8.15 -15.08 -2.11
C ALA A 80 -8.21 -16.02 -3.33
N SER A 81 -9.18 -15.82 -4.23
CA SER A 81 -9.29 -16.59 -5.48
C SER A 81 -8.44 -16.03 -6.63
N SER A 82 -8.03 -14.76 -6.54
CA SER A 82 -7.34 -14.03 -7.62
C SER A 82 -5.83 -13.85 -7.39
N ARG A 83 -5.33 -14.11 -6.18
CA ARG A 83 -3.93 -13.90 -5.78
C ARG A 83 -3.23 -15.19 -5.35
N ARG A 84 -1.90 -15.22 -5.46
CA ARG A 84 -1.05 -16.32 -4.92
C ARG A 84 -0.37 -15.94 -3.60
N ALA A 85 -0.17 -14.65 -3.37
CA ALA A 85 0.30 -14.07 -2.13
C ALA A 85 -0.66 -14.38 -0.97
N ILE A 86 -0.17 -14.22 0.25
CA ILE A 86 -0.94 -14.55 1.45
C ILE A 86 -2.05 -13.52 1.61
N CYS A 87 -3.29 -13.99 1.74
CA CYS A 87 -4.45 -13.12 1.96
C CYS A 87 -4.98 -13.31 3.38
N LEU A 88 -5.26 -12.21 4.08
CA LEU A 88 -5.83 -12.22 5.43
C LEU A 88 -7.18 -11.49 5.44
N GLU A 89 -8.21 -12.18 5.94
CA GLU A 89 -9.56 -11.61 6.16
C GLU A 89 -9.58 -10.84 7.48
N ARG A 90 -8.91 -9.70 7.54
CA ARG A 90 -8.74 -8.89 8.75
C ARG A 90 -8.78 -7.41 8.41
N ALA A 91 -9.00 -6.56 9.40
CA ALA A 91 -8.72 -5.13 9.30
C ALA A 91 -7.37 -4.84 9.95
N VAL A 92 -6.40 -4.27 9.21
CA VAL A 92 -5.18 -3.78 9.88
C VAL A 92 -5.55 -2.58 10.74
N HIS A 93 -5.11 -2.57 11.99
CA HIS A 93 -5.50 -1.55 12.97
C HIS A 93 -4.39 -1.34 14.01
N ARG A 94 -4.54 -0.31 14.85
CA ARG A 94 -3.61 -0.03 15.96
C ARG A 94 -3.56 -1.13 17.04
N GLU A 95 -4.59 -1.96 17.13
CA GLU A 95 -4.72 -3.06 18.07
C GLU A 95 -5.28 -4.29 17.36
N GLY A 96 -4.68 -5.47 17.59
CA GLY A 96 -5.11 -6.76 17.03
C GLY A 96 -6.09 -7.52 17.92
N GLY A 97 -6.86 -8.44 17.34
CA GLY A 97 -7.81 -9.30 18.05
C GLY A 97 -9.08 -8.60 18.53
N GLN A 98 -9.32 -7.37 18.10
CA GLN A 98 -10.56 -6.65 18.37
C GLN A 98 -11.62 -7.01 17.32
N PHE A 99 -12.89 -6.95 17.71
CA PHE A 99 -14.01 -7.07 16.79
C PHE A 99 -14.66 -5.69 16.64
N LEU A 100 -14.48 -5.08 15.47
CA LEU A 100 -14.93 -3.72 15.18
C LEU A 100 -16.05 -3.72 14.14
N SER A 101 -16.91 -2.71 14.21
CA SER A 101 -17.93 -2.47 13.19
C SER A 101 -17.30 -1.90 11.93
N PHE A 102 -17.70 -2.41 10.76
CA PHE A 102 -17.18 -2.03 9.46
C PHE A 102 -18.31 -1.74 8.47
N VAL A 103 -18.11 -0.72 7.64
CA VAL A 103 -19.03 -0.31 6.57
C VAL A 103 -18.60 -0.99 5.27
N ALA A 104 -19.30 -2.04 4.86
CA ALA A 104 -19.05 -2.74 3.61
C ALA A 104 -19.59 -1.93 2.41
N SER A 105 -18.75 -1.05 1.85
CA SER A 105 -19.14 -0.10 0.78
C SER A 105 -18.25 -0.18 -0.46
N GLN A 106 -17.97 -1.39 -0.94
CA GLN A 106 -17.05 -1.63 -2.07
C GLN A 106 -15.67 -0.98 -1.81
N GLU A 107 -15.09 -0.30 -2.81
CA GLU A 107 -13.76 0.34 -2.75
C GLU A 107 -13.64 1.34 -1.59
N ILE A 108 -14.74 2.01 -1.21
CA ILE A 108 -14.75 3.03 -0.14
C ILE A 108 -15.12 2.45 1.23
N GLY A 109 -14.95 1.14 1.43
CA GLY A 109 -15.24 0.47 2.69
C GLY A 109 -14.29 0.90 3.82
N THR A 110 -14.79 1.06 5.04
CA THR A 110 -13.98 1.56 6.16
C THR A 110 -14.51 1.08 7.51
N LEU A 111 -13.69 1.16 8.56
CA LEU A 111 -14.16 0.97 9.94
C LEU A 111 -15.17 2.06 10.29
N ALA A 112 -16.23 1.70 11.01
CA ALA A 112 -17.37 2.58 11.27
C ALA A 112 -16.99 3.89 11.98
N GLU A 113 -15.89 3.89 12.76
CA GLU A 113 -15.38 5.10 13.43
C GLU A 113 -14.85 6.16 12.45
N TYR A 114 -14.46 5.78 11.22
CA TYR A 114 -13.97 6.69 10.18
C TYR A 114 -14.99 6.98 9.08
N ALA A 115 -16.20 6.42 9.16
CA ALA A 115 -17.21 6.49 8.08
C ALA A 115 -17.67 7.91 7.71
N GLU A 116 -17.40 8.89 8.57
CA GLU A 116 -17.79 10.30 8.42
C GLU A 116 -16.58 11.22 8.19
N ALA A 117 -15.37 10.66 8.04
CA ALA A 117 -14.11 11.40 8.10
C ALA A 117 -13.69 12.07 6.78
N ASP A 118 -14.34 11.75 5.66
CA ASP A 118 -13.94 12.19 4.32
C ASP A 118 -15.15 12.44 3.38
N GLY A 119 -14.86 12.69 2.10
CA GLY A 119 -15.85 12.97 1.06
C GLY A 119 -16.83 11.83 0.75
N TYR A 120 -16.59 10.60 1.23
CA TYR A 120 -17.43 9.44 0.94
C TYR A 120 -18.54 9.19 1.98
N ALA A 121 -18.63 10.02 3.02
CA ALA A 121 -19.59 9.86 4.11
C ALA A 121 -21.06 9.67 3.65
N GLY A 122 -21.47 10.38 2.59
CA GLY A 122 -22.82 10.23 2.01
C GLY A 122 -23.11 8.82 1.48
N HIS A 123 -22.16 8.24 0.76
CA HIS A 123 -22.24 6.88 0.21
C HIS A 123 -22.20 5.84 1.33
N ARG A 124 -21.33 6.02 2.33
CA ARG A 124 -21.22 5.12 3.49
C ARG A 124 -22.50 5.12 4.32
N ARG A 125 -23.12 6.28 4.57
CA ARG A 125 -24.45 6.35 5.21
C ARG A 125 -25.52 5.63 4.40
N GLN A 126 -25.46 5.67 3.07
CA GLN A 126 -26.39 4.91 2.23
C GLN A 126 -26.15 3.41 2.36
N ALA A 127 -24.90 2.95 2.27
CA ALA A 127 -24.54 1.55 2.45
C ALA A 127 -24.98 1.02 3.82
N ILE A 128 -24.80 1.80 4.90
CA ILE A 128 -25.28 1.44 6.24
C ILE A 128 -26.81 1.29 6.28
N ARG A 129 -27.56 2.19 5.62
CA ARG A 129 -29.03 2.10 5.56
C ARG A 129 -29.52 0.87 4.79
N GLU A 130 -28.81 0.51 3.72
CA GLU A 130 -29.21 -0.57 2.82
C GLU A 130 -28.76 -1.95 3.33
N ASN A 131 -27.55 -2.04 3.88
CA ASN A 131 -26.86 -3.30 4.15
C ASN A 131 -26.49 -3.49 5.63
N GLY A 132 -26.60 -2.45 6.45
CA GLY A 132 -26.14 -2.46 7.85
C GLY A 132 -24.61 -2.39 7.97
N LEU A 133 -24.13 -2.74 9.16
CA LEU A 133 -22.71 -2.88 9.48
C LEU A 133 -22.36 -4.36 9.57
N ILE A 134 -21.13 -4.71 9.18
CA ILE A 134 -20.54 -6.03 9.46
C ILE A 134 -19.57 -5.92 10.64
N THR A 135 -19.19 -7.04 11.23
CA THR A 135 -18.15 -7.12 12.25
C THR A 135 -16.91 -7.77 11.65
N VAL A 136 -15.75 -7.17 11.86
CA VAL A 136 -14.48 -7.65 11.34
C VAL A 136 -13.46 -7.76 12.47
N GLU A 137 -12.59 -8.76 12.38
CA GLU A 137 -11.51 -8.96 13.35
C GLU A 137 -10.28 -8.14 12.93
N THR A 138 -9.64 -7.47 13.89
CA THR A 138 -8.45 -6.66 13.62
C THR A 138 -7.16 -7.48 13.72
N ILE A 139 -6.13 -7.01 13.02
CA ILE A 139 -4.75 -7.50 13.11
C ILE A 139 -3.81 -6.29 13.19
N THR A 140 -2.68 -6.41 13.89
CA THR A 140 -1.66 -5.35 13.86
C THR A 140 -0.80 -5.46 12.60
N PHE A 141 -0.08 -4.40 12.24
CA PHE A 141 0.90 -4.46 11.16
C PHE A 141 1.98 -5.53 11.41
N ASP A 142 2.42 -5.70 12.66
CA ASP A 142 3.45 -6.67 13.03
C ASP A 142 2.94 -8.13 12.96
N ASP A 143 1.71 -8.37 13.39
CA ASP A 143 1.08 -9.70 13.27
C ASP A 143 0.85 -10.05 11.79
N MET A 144 0.48 -9.07 10.96
CA MET A 144 0.38 -9.22 9.51
C MET A 144 1.75 -9.55 8.88
N ASP A 145 2.82 -8.82 9.24
CA ASP A 145 4.19 -9.10 8.78
C ASP A 145 4.63 -10.53 9.14
N SER A 146 4.18 -11.03 10.29
CA SER A 146 4.47 -12.37 10.78
C SER A 146 3.80 -13.49 9.99
N ALA A 147 2.67 -13.22 9.31
CA ALA A 147 1.90 -14.23 8.59
C ALA A 147 2.66 -14.89 7.42
N GLU A 148 3.64 -14.20 6.82
CA GLU A 148 4.44 -14.73 5.70
C GLU A 148 5.66 -15.55 6.16
N GLY A 149 5.93 -15.64 7.46
CA GLY A 149 7.14 -16.29 7.98
C GLY A 149 8.44 -15.59 7.58
N ARG A 150 8.34 -14.35 7.08
CA ARG A 150 9.45 -13.45 6.69
C ARG A 150 9.50 -12.19 7.56
N ALA A 151 8.92 -12.28 8.76
CA ALA A 151 8.85 -11.19 9.73
C ALA A 151 10.20 -10.53 9.95
N GLY A 152 10.22 -9.19 10.01
CA GLY A 152 11.44 -8.43 10.27
C GLY A 152 12.47 -8.42 9.13
N THR A 153 12.15 -8.97 7.95
CA THR A 153 12.96 -8.79 6.74
C THR A 153 12.64 -7.49 5.99
N GLY A 154 11.70 -6.71 6.53
CA GLY A 154 11.17 -5.47 6.00
C GLY A 154 10.43 -5.60 4.68
N PHE A 155 10.01 -4.47 4.09
CA PHE A 155 9.22 -4.44 2.85
C PHE A 155 9.89 -3.63 1.75
N ASP A 156 9.79 -4.10 0.51
CA ASP A 156 10.18 -3.31 -0.66
C ASP A 156 9.09 -2.29 -1.02
N TYR A 157 7.82 -2.63 -0.77
CA TYR A 157 6.69 -1.76 -1.00
C TYR A 157 5.55 -2.02 -0.02
N VAL A 158 4.90 -0.96 0.46
CA VAL A 158 3.64 -1.05 1.22
C VAL A 158 2.62 -0.09 0.60
N SER A 159 1.48 -0.64 0.17
CA SER A 159 0.29 0.14 -0.17
C SER A 159 -0.62 0.17 1.06
N LEU A 160 -0.97 1.38 1.51
CA LEU A 160 -1.81 1.61 2.68
C LEU A 160 -3.00 2.47 2.28
N ASP A 161 -4.13 1.83 2.06
CA ASP A 161 -5.40 2.45 1.71
C ASP A 161 -6.51 1.79 2.55
N THR A 162 -6.92 2.43 3.63
CA THR A 162 -7.92 1.90 4.56
C THR A 162 -9.09 2.84 4.74
N GLU A 163 -9.18 3.85 3.87
CA GLU A 163 -10.24 4.83 3.90
C GLU A 163 -10.40 5.52 5.28
N GLY A 164 -9.29 5.69 6.00
CA GLY A 164 -9.19 6.60 7.12
C GLY A 164 -8.36 6.18 8.33
N SER A 165 -8.00 4.91 8.45
CA SER A 165 -7.24 4.37 9.61
C SER A 165 -5.71 4.45 9.43
N GLU A 166 -5.23 5.04 8.34
CA GLU A 166 -3.82 5.00 7.91
C GLU A 166 -2.88 5.57 9.00
N LEU A 167 -3.24 6.73 9.57
CA LEU A 167 -2.44 7.37 10.61
C LEU A 167 -2.34 6.51 11.88
N ASP A 168 -3.41 5.82 12.25
CA ASP A 168 -3.44 4.98 13.44
C ASP A 168 -2.59 3.72 13.24
N ILE A 169 -2.62 3.14 12.03
CA ILE A 169 -1.74 2.04 11.65
C ILE A 169 -0.28 2.51 11.65
N LEU A 170 0.05 3.62 10.97
CA LEU A 170 1.41 4.15 10.85
C LEU A 170 2.07 4.40 12.21
N ARG A 171 1.30 4.88 13.20
CA ARG A 171 1.80 5.12 14.57
C ARG A 171 2.27 3.87 15.29
N THR A 172 1.86 2.68 14.84
CA THR A 172 2.28 1.40 15.43
C THR A 172 3.48 0.78 14.74
N ILE A 173 3.87 1.29 13.57
CA ILE A 173 4.96 0.70 12.78
C ILE A 173 6.30 1.20 13.34
N ASP A 174 7.14 0.26 13.79
CA ASP A 174 8.57 0.53 13.96
C ASP A 174 9.21 0.64 12.56
N LEU A 175 9.22 1.86 12.01
CA LEU A 175 9.76 2.15 10.68
C LEU A 175 11.23 1.76 10.51
N SER A 176 12.00 1.78 11.60
CA SER A 176 13.42 1.40 11.57
C SER A 176 13.60 -0.10 11.42
N ARG A 177 12.80 -0.89 12.15
CA ARG A 177 12.80 -2.35 12.09
C ARG A 177 12.16 -2.87 10.80
N GLN A 178 11.05 -2.27 10.39
CA GLN A 178 10.31 -2.68 9.20
C GLN A 178 10.99 -2.23 7.89
N ALA A 179 11.94 -1.29 7.95
CA ALA A 179 12.85 -0.93 6.86
C ALA A 179 12.15 -0.86 5.48
N ILE A 180 11.02 -0.16 5.44
CA ILE A 180 10.13 -0.08 4.28
C ILE A 180 10.80 0.82 3.23
N ALA A 181 11.02 0.30 2.02
CA ALA A 181 11.70 1.10 0.98
C ALA A 181 10.76 2.14 0.34
N LEU A 182 9.51 1.75 0.07
CA LEU A 182 8.51 2.54 -0.64
C LEU A 182 7.14 2.41 0.04
N LEU A 183 6.41 3.51 0.20
CA LEU A 183 5.01 3.53 0.64
C LEU A 183 4.16 4.35 -0.32
N THR A 184 2.92 3.93 -0.59
CA THR A 184 1.87 4.82 -1.10
C THR A 184 0.72 4.81 -0.10
N ILE A 185 0.24 6.00 0.26
CA ILE A 185 -0.72 6.15 1.36
C ILE A 185 -1.85 7.07 0.90
N GLU A 186 -3.06 6.55 0.93
CA GLU A 186 -4.26 7.31 0.64
C GLU A 186 -4.64 8.17 1.85
N HIS A 187 -4.83 9.47 1.63
CA HIS A 187 -5.15 10.41 2.71
C HIS A 187 -6.50 11.12 2.52
N ASN A 188 -7.14 10.98 1.36
CA ASN A 188 -8.46 11.55 1.05
C ASN A 188 -8.58 13.06 1.30
N PHE A 189 -7.46 13.78 1.13
CA PHE A 189 -7.30 15.21 1.47
C PHE A 189 -7.68 15.62 2.91
N VAL A 190 -7.80 14.67 3.84
CA VAL A 190 -8.27 14.94 5.21
C VAL A 190 -7.16 15.55 6.06
N GLU A 191 -7.37 16.78 6.50
CA GLU A 191 -6.50 17.47 7.47
C GLU A 191 -7.10 17.49 8.88
N PRO A 192 -6.28 17.46 9.94
CA PRO A 192 -4.81 17.46 9.96
C PRO A 192 -4.18 16.06 9.80
N ARG A 193 -4.97 15.03 9.44
CA ARG A 193 -4.52 13.63 9.37
C ARG A 193 -3.36 13.48 8.36
N ARG A 194 -3.53 14.02 7.16
CA ARG A 194 -2.51 14.01 6.10
C ARG A 194 -1.20 14.66 6.56
N GLU A 195 -1.26 15.88 7.08
CA GLU A 195 -0.06 16.58 7.56
C GLU A 195 0.63 15.79 8.70
N THR A 196 -0.14 15.16 9.58
CA THR A 196 0.42 14.34 10.67
C THR A 196 1.16 13.11 10.13
N MET A 197 0.62 12.42 9.12
CA MET A 197 1.30 11.30 8.46
C MET A 197 2.59 11.77 7.77
N ARG A 198 2.54 12.92 7.10
CA ARG A 198 3.73 13.52 6.45
C ARG A 198 4.84 13.79 7.47
N VAL A 199 4.51 14.38 8.61
CA VAL A 199 5.50 14.69 9.66
C VAL A 199 6.10 13.40 10.23
N LEU A 200 5.26 12.43 10.59
CA LEU A 200 5.69 11.13 11.13
C LEU A 200 6.67 10.41 10.19
N LEU A 201 6.36 10.35 8.89
CA LEU A 201 7.22 9.70 7.91
C LEU A 201 8.50 10.50 7.63
N ALA A 202 8.43 11.83 7.64
CA ALA A 202 9.62 12.67 7.51
C ALA A 202 10.59 12.49 8.69
N GLU A 203 10.07 12.38 9.93
CA GLU A 203 10.87 12.05 11.12
C GLU A 203 11.50 10.65 11.03
N GLY A 204 10.81 9.71 10.36
CA GLY A 204 11.34 8.38 10.00
C GLY A 204 12.34 8.37 8.84
N GLY A 205 12.70 9.53 8.28
CA GLY A 205 13.68 9.65 7.19
C GLY A 205 13.13 9.45 5.78
N TYR A 206 11.80 9.40 5.62
CA TYR A 206 11.17 9.27 4.31
C TYR A 206 11.06 10.62 3.60
N GLN A 207 11.31 10.60 2.30
CA GLN A 207 10.98 11.70 1.40
C GLN A 207 9.60 11.47 0.79
N ARG A 208 8.98 12.54 0.25
CA ARG A 208 7.59 12.53 -0.22
C ARG A 208 7.46 13.07 -1.64
N LEU A 209 6.58 12.44 -2.40
CA LEU A 209 5.96 12.92 -3.62
C LEU A 209 4.45 12.97 -3.38
N ASN A 210 3.82 14.14 -3.53
CA ASN A 210 2.37 14.22 -3.52
C ASN A 210 1.82 13.86 -4.90
N VAL A 211 0.76 13.04 -4.92
CA VAL A 211 0.06 12.60 -6.12
C VAL A 211 -1.45 12.57 -5.84
N GLY A 212 -2.17 13.67 -6.15
CA GLY A 212 -3.61 13.71 -5.96
C GLY A 212 -4.05 13.42 -4.51
N PHE A 213 -4.89 12.38 -4.35
CA PHE A 213 -5.42 11.92 -3.06
C PHE A 213 -4.46 11.03 -2.26
N ASP A 214 -3.29 10.74 -2.83
CA ASP A 214 -2.19 10.00 -2.22
C ASP A 214 -0.97 10.87 -1.94
N ASP A 215 -0.19 10.41 -0.96
CA ASP A 215 1.21 10.76 -0.84
C ASP A 215 2.09 9.50 -0.95
N TRP A 216 3.12 9.57 -1.79
CA TRP A 216 4.06 8.48 -2.03
C TRP A 216 5.40 8.79 -1.37
N TYR A 217 5.94 7.80 -0.67
CA TYR A 217 7.11 7.98 0.18
C TYR A 217 8.21 6.99 -0.17
N TRP A 218 9.46 7.43 -0.04
CA TRP A 218 10.63 6.55 -0.17
C TRP A 218 11.67 6.86 0.88
N HIS A 219 12.39 5.84 1.32
CA HIS A 219 13.56 5.98 2.17
C HIS A 219 14.81 5.62 1.36
N GLU A 220 15.70 6.58 1.09
CA GLU A 220 16.86 6.38 0.21
C GLU A 220 17.80 5.27 0.69
N GLY A 221 18.03 5.13 1.99
CA GLY A 221 18.89 4.10 2.57
C GLY A 221 18.39 2.69 2.24
N HIS A 222 17.16 2.37 2.67
CA HIS A 222 16.46 1.12 2.35
C HIS A 222 16.39 0.90 0.84
N LEU A 223 15.95 1.89 0.04
CA LEU A 223 15.85 1.72 -1.41
C LEU A 223 17.19 1.39 -2.06
N ARG A 224 18.27 2.06 -1.65
CA ARG A 224 19.63 1.80 -2.14
C ARG A 224 20.08 0.39 -1.79
N GLU A 225 19.87 -0.04 -0.55
CA GLU A 225 20.21 -1.40 -0.09
C GLU A 225 19.47 -2.45 -0.92
N ARG A 226 18.15 -2.31 -1.05
CA ARG A 226 17.29 -3.20 -1.82
C ARG A 226 17.67 -3.26 -3.31
N ASN A 227 18.17 -2.16 -3.88
CA ASN A 227 18.63 -2.05 -5.26
C ASN A 227 20.11 -2.44 -5.46
N GLY A 228 20.75 -3.09 -4.48
CA GLY A 228 22.13 -3.55 -4.59
C GLY A 228 23.13 -2.40 -4.66
N GLY A 229 22.91 -1.34 -3.88
CA GLY A 229 23.82 -0.20 -3.75
C GLY A 229 23.53 0.98 -4.68
N ALA A 230 22.52 0.91 -5.55
CA ALA A 230 22.19 1.97 -6.49
C ALA A 230 20.86 2.66 -6.19
N LEU A 231 20.77 3.95 -6.50
CA LEU A 231 19.50 4.67 -6.56
C LEU A 231 19.04 4.84 -8.02
N PRO A 232 17.73 4.88 -8.27
CA PRO A 232 17.19 5.22 -9.57
C PRO A 232 17.31 6.74 -9.84
N GLU A 233 16.92 7.18 -11.02
CA GLU A 233 16.82 8.60 -11.37
C GLU A 233 15.60 9.26 -10.68
N ILE A 234 15.57 9.29 -9.34
CA ILE A 234 14.41 9.68 -8.51
C ILE A 234 13.82 11.01 -8.97
N ALA A 235 14.65 12.03 -9.22
CA ALA A 235 14.17 13.34 -9.65
C ALA A 235 13.45 13.30 -11.01
N ALA A 236 13.94 12.49 -11.96
CA ALA A 236 13.31 12.33 -13.27
C ALA A 236 12.01 11.52 -13.18
N ILE A 237 12.00 10.47 -12.36
CA ILE A 237 10.80 9.66 -12.06
C ILE A 237 9.72 10.56 -11.48
N ASN A 238 10.04 11.32 -10.42
CA ASN A 238 9.07 12.18 -9.75
C ASN A 238 8.57 13.31 -10.65
N ALA A 239 9.43 13.89 -11.50
CA ALA A 239 9.01 14.89 -12.50
C ALA A 239 8.06 14.28 -13.54
N HIS A 240 8.30 13.03 -13.96
CA HIS A 240 7.40 12.33 -14.87
C HIS A 240 6.04 12.07 -14.24
N VAL A 241 5.99 11.55 -13.02
CA VAL A 241 4.72 11.32 -12.29
C VAL A 241 3.92 12.62 -12.20
N LYS A 242 4.54 13.74 -11.77
CA LYS A 242 3.85 15.04 -11.72
C LYS A 242 3.30 15.49 -13.08
N SER A 243 4.03 15.22 -14.16
CA SER A 243 3.56 15.57 -15.51
C SER A 243 2.30 14.82 -15.95
N ILE A 244 2.02 13.65 -15.37
CA ILE A 244 0.80 12.87 -15.62
C ILE A 244 -0.42 13.54 -14.97
N TYR A 245 -0.25 14.06 -13.75
CA TYR A 245 -1.36 14.60 -12.93
C TYR A 245 -1.54 16.13 -13.01
N GLN A 246 -0.65 16.84 -13.71
CA GLN A 246 -0.67 18.30 -13.88
C GLN A 246 -0.54 19.09 -12.56
N ASP A 247 0.20 18.51 -11.60
CA ASP A 247 0.58 19.16 -10.33
C ASP A 247 1.92 19.92 -10.41
#